data_AF-A0A9E8SMA2-F1
#
_entry.id   AF-A0A9E8SMA2-F1
#
_cell.length_a   1.000
_cell.length_b   1.000
_cell.length_c   1.000
_cell.angle_alpha   90.00
_cell.angle_beta   90.00
_cell.angle_gamma   90.00
#
_symmetry.space_group_name_H-M   'P 1'
#
loop_
_entity.id
_entity.type
_entity.pdbx_description
1 polymer ?
#
loop_
_entity_poly.entity_id
_entity_poly.type
_entity_poly.pdbx_seq_one_letter_code
_entity_poly.pdbx_strand_id
1 'polypeptide(L)'
;MDLNLLRRIAKERLREDLVAKGVGIYRKELGAEIRFSMVGVKECINQPFCLYVDKINLLIDGLEEALANALHLGFTDYQTHPKSHVLGYHYFETKIGGETAYFNIQVTVQKQYFLYSITEKLHWETPK
;
A
#
# COMPACT_ATOMS: atom_id res chain seq x y z
N MET A 1 -8.82 -23.20 -1.67
CA MET A 1 -9.44 -21.95 -1.21
C MET A 1 -9.75 -21.09 -2.43
N ASP A 2 -10.99 -20.60 -2.57
CA ASP A 2 -11.38 -19.80 -3.73
C ASP A 2 -10.76 -18.39 -3.66
N LEU A 3 -9.91 -18.05 -4.64
CA LEU A 3 -9.24 -16.75 -4.72
C LEU A 3 -10.24 -15.59 -4.86
N ASN A 4 -11.39 -15.82 -5.49
CA ASN A 4 -12.41 -14.77 -5.61
C ASN A 4 -13.05 -14.47 -4.26
N LEU A 5 -13.31 -15.51 -3.47
CA LEU A 5 -13.80 -15.36 -2.10
C LEU A 5 -12.81 -14.58 -1.23
N LEU A 6 -11.52 -14.93 -1.27
CA LEU A 6 -10.48 -14.22 -0.52
C LEU A 6 -10.39 -12.74 -0.89
N ARG A 7 -10.40 -12.41 -2.19
CA ARG A 7 -10.39 -11.02 -2.67
C ARG A 7 -11.59 -10.25 -2.17
N ARG A 8 -12.77 -10.88 -2.16
CA ARG A 8 -14.00 -10.28 -1.64
C ARG A 8 -13.87 -9.99 -0.14
N ILE A 9 -13.44 -10.98 0.64
CA ILE A 9 -13.24 -10.83 2.09
C ILE A 9 -12.26 -9.69 2.40
N ALA A 10 -11.09 -9.68 1.75
CA ALA A 10 -10.09 -8.63 1.95
C ALA A 10 -10.64 -7.24 1.62
N LYS A 11 -11.34 -7.11 0.49
CA LYS A 11 -11.95 -5.85 0.07
C LYS A 11 -13.01 -5.37 1.07
N GLU A 12 -13.88 -6.26 1.53
CA GLU A 12 -14.97 -5.93 2.46
C GLU A 12 -14.43 -5.51 3.82
N ARG A 13 -13.50 -6.28 4.40
CA ARG A 13 -12.84 -5.92 5.67
C ARG A 13 -12.10 -4.60 5.60
N LEU A 14 -11.22 -4.41 4.60
CA LEU A 14 -10.50 -3.14 4.46
C LEU A 14 -11.44 -1.95 4.25
N ARG A 15 -12.56 -2.16 3.55
CA ARG A 15 -13.59 -1.12 3.42
C ARG A 15 -14.20 -0.77 4.76
N GLU A 16 -14.64 -1.75 5.54
CA GLU A 16 -15.37 -1.55 6.78
C GLU A 16 -14.47 -1.07 7.91
N ASP A 17 -13.27 -1.63 8.01
CA ASP A 17 -12.37 -1.40 9.13
C ASP A 17 -11.47 -0.19 8.93
N LEU A 18 -11.04 0.09 7.70
CA LEU A 18 -10.09 1.18 7.45
C LEU A 18 -10.73 2.35 6.72
N VAL A 19 -11.39 2.09 5.59
CA VAL A 19 -11.86 3.18 4.71
C VAL A 19 -13.09 3.88 5.27
N ALA A 20 -14.14 3.13 5.65
CA ALA A 20 -15.40 3.71 6.13
C ALA A 20 -15.26 4.37 7.50
N LYS A 21 -14.39 3.83 8.36
CA LYS A 21 -14.05 4.39 9.68
C LYS A 21 -13.05 5.55 9.60
N GLY A 22 -12.42 5.77 8.44
CA GLY A 22 -11.43 6.84 8.25
C GLY A 22 -10.15 6.62 9.06
N VAL A 23 -9.75 5.35 9.26
CA VAL A 23 -8.54 5.01 10.01
C VAL A 23 -7.30 5.52 9.29
N GLY A 24 -6.34 6.03 10.06
CA GLY A 24 -5.03 6.43 9.59
C GLY A 24 -3.94 5.80 10.45
N ILE A 25 -2.82 5.42 9.82
CA ILE A 25 -1.64 4.91 10.52
C ILE A 25 -0.60 6.02 10.56
N TYR A 26 -0.35 6.56 11.74
CA TYR A 26 0.64 7.62 11.91
C TYR A 26 2.07 7.11 11.68
N ARG A 27 2.83 7.81 10.84
CA ARG A 27 4.25 7.54 10.57
C ARG A 27 5.09 8.77 10.86
N LYS A 28 6.07 8.62 11.75
CA LYS A 28 6.96 9.71 12.18
C LYS A 28 7.77 10.28 11.04
N GLU A 29 8.21 9.42 10.12
CA GLU A 29 9.02 9.76 8.96
C GLU A 29 8.28 10.68 7.97
N LEU A 30 6.94 10.63 7.98
CA LEU A 30 6.08 11.47 7.16
C LEU A 30 5.52 12.68 7.93
N GLY A 31 5.63 12.66 9.27
CA GLY A 31 4.94 13.60 10.14
C GLY A 31 3.41 13.58 9.98
N ALA A 32 2.84 12.48 9.48
CA ALA A 32 1.45 12.40 9.03
C ALA A 32 0.90 10.97 9.09
N GLU A 33 -0.43 10.86 8.95
CA GLU A 33 -1.12 9.57 8.81
C GLU A 33 -1.11 9.08 7.37
N ILE A 34 -0.84 7.78 7.20
CA ILE A 34 -1.17 7.04 5.99
C ILE A 34 -2.64 6.65 6.06
N ARG A 35 -3.43 7.12 5.10
CA ARG A 35 -4.86 6.84 4.98
C ARG A 35 -5.15 5.78 3.94
N PHE A 36 -6.38 5.28 3.95
CA PHE A 36 -6.83 4.24 3.03
C PHE A 36 -7.95 4.76 2.12
N SER A 37 -7.97 4.27 0.89
CA SER A 37 -9.02 4.56 -0.08
C SER A 37 -9.44 3.29 -0.80
N MET A 38 -10.67 3.24 -1.32
CA MET A 38 -11.10 2.09 -2.10
C MET A 38 -10.31 1.90 -3.39
N VAL A 39 -9.69 2.95 -3.91
CA VAL A 39 -8.79 2.85 -5.07
C VAL A 39 -7.51 2.11 -4.67
N GLY A 40 -6.84 2.56 -3.60
CA GLY A 40 -5.64 1.91 -3.09
C GLY A 40 -5.88 0.47 -2.64
N VAL A 41 -7.01 0.19 -1.97
CA VAL A 41 -7.39 -1.18 -1.58
C VAL A 41 -7.52 -2.09 -2.81
N LYS A 42 -8.22 -1.64 -3.85
CA LYS A 42 -8.38 -2.42 -5.09
C LYS A 42 -7.04 -2.67 -5.75
N GLU A 43 -6.17 -1.67 -5.78
CA GLU A 43 -4.85 -1.79 -6.37
C GLU A 43 -3.98 -2.78 -5.60
N CYS A 44 -3.92 -2.68 -4.26
CA CYS A 44 -3.20 -3.64 -3.41
C CYS A 44 -3.67 -5.09 -3.64
N ILE A 45 -4.97 -5.30 -3.82
CA ILE A 45 -5.54 -6.62 -4.12
C ILE A 45 -5.17 -7.07 -5.54
N ASN A 46 -5.36 -6.23 -6.56
CA ASN A 46 -5.32 -6.64 -7.96
C ASN A 46 -3.91 -6.65 -8.56
N GLN A 47 -2.98 -5.89 -8.00
CA GLN A 47 -1.62 -5.82 -8.53
C GLN A 47 -0.97 -7.22 -8.53
N PRO A 48 -0.29 -7.61 -9.63
CA PRO A 48 0.45 -8.87 -9.68
C PRO A 48 1.46 -8.97 -8.52
N PHE A 49 1.56 -10.16 -7.93
CA PHE A 49 2.44 -10.45 -6.80
C PHE A 49 2.68 -11.97 -6.75
N CYS A 50 3.92 -12.43 -6.61
CA CYS A 50 4.25 -13.87 -6.64
C CYS A 50 3.55 -14.63 -5.50
N LEU A 51 3.73 -14.15 -4.26
CA LEU A 51 3.10 -14.73 -3.06
C LEU A 51 1.71 -14.13 -2.82
N TYR A 52 0.85 -14.25 -3.83
CA TYR A 52 -0.44 -13.55 -3.87
C TYR A 52 -1.34 -13.88 -2.67
N VAL A 53 -1.43 -15.17 -2.29
CA VAL A 53 -2.27 -15.59 -1.16
C VAL A 53 -1.79 -14.97 0.15
N ASP A 54 -0.47 -14.94 0.39
CA ASP A 54 0.12 -14.32 1.57
C ASP A 54 -0.13 -12.81 1.61
N LYS A 55 -0.04 -12.14 0.45
CA LYS A 55 -0.42 -10.72 0.34
C LYS A 55 -1.87 -10.50 0.73
N ILE A 56 -2.81 -11.33 0.25
CA ILE A 56 -4.23 -11.19 0.59
C ILE A 56 -4.48 -11.48 2.08
N ASN A 57 -3.82 -12.48 2.66
CA ASN A 57 -3.92 -12.76 4.09
C ASN A 57 -3.38 -11.60 4.94
N LEU A 58 -2.24 -11.00 4.53
CA LEU A 58 -1.73 -9.79 5.17
C LEU A 58 -2.76 -8.65 5.09
N LEU A 59 -3.39 -8.44 3.93
CA LEU A 59 -4.43 -7.43 3.77
C LEU A 59 -5.65 -7.66 4.68
N ILE A 60 -5.95 -8.91 5.05
CA ILE A 60 -7.13 -9.27 5.85
C ILE A 60 -6.91 -9.05 7.35
N ASP A 61 -5.72 -9.42 7.86
CA ASP A 61 -5.47 -9.48 9.31
C ASP A 61 -4.18 -8.78 9.78
N GLY A 62 -3.25 -8.45 8.87
CA GLY A 62 -1.90 -8.01 9.23
C GLY A 62 -1.51 -6.62 8.73
N LEU A 63 -2.37 -5.94 7.95
CA LEU A 63 -1.98 -4.74 7.22
C LEU A 63 -1.57 -3.61 8.16
N GLU A 64 -2.32 -3.36 9.23
CA GLU A 64 -2.07 -2.24 10.13
C GLU A 64 -0.73 -2.39 10.85
N GLU A 65 -0.48 -3.57 11.42
CA GLU A 65 0.79 -3.88 12.09
C GLU A 65 1.97 -3.89 11.11
N ALA A 66 1.81 -4.53 9.95
CA ALA A 66 2.86 -4.58 8.94
C ALA A 66 3.23 -3.17 8.45
N LEU A 67 2.23 -2.31 8.22
CA LEU A 67 2.47 -0.95 7.76
C LEU A 67 3.01 -0.04 8.87
N ALA A 68 2.65 -0.26 10.14
CA ALA A 68 3.21 0.47 11.27
C ALA A 68 4.70 0.17 11.46
N ASN A 69 5.11 -1.10 11.24
CA ASN A 69 6.48 -1.57 11.47
C ASN A 69 7.38 -1.55 10.22
N ALA A 70 6.82 -1.29 9.03
CA ALA A 70 7.58 -1.28 7.79
C ALA A 70 8.68 -0.20 7.77
N LEU A 71 9.86 -0.51 7.25
CA LEU A 71 11.01 0.40 7.22
C LEU A 71 10.84 1.46 6.12
N HIS A 72 10.91 2.74 6.45
CA HIS A 72 10.87 3.80 5.45
C HIS A 72 12.16 3.83 4.62
N LEU A 73 12.05 3.76 3.29
CA LEU A 73 13.20 3.75 2.39
C LEU A 73 13.47 5.10 1.71
N GLY A 74 12.44 5.91 1.48
CA GLY A 74 12.61 7.20 0.82
C GLY A 74 11.38 7.67 0.06
N PHE A 75 11.62 8.60 -0.87
CA PHE A 75 10.62 9.26 -1.72
C PHE A 75 11.08 9.24 -3.18
N THR A 76 10.15 9.11 -4.11
CA THR A 76 10.36 9.37 -5.55
C THR A 76 9.20 10.19 -6.09
N ASP A 77 9.47 11.12 -7.00
CA ASP A 77 8.45 11.82 -7.80
C ASP A 77 8.13 11.07 -9.11
N TYR A 78 8.89 10.02 -9.43
CA TYR A 78 8.69 9.21 -10.62
C TYR A 78 7.30 8.56 -10.62
N GLN A 79 6.61 8.72 -11.76
CA GLN A 79 5.30 8.13 -12.01
C GLN A 79 5.30 7.49 -13.40
N THR A 80 5.00 6.19 -13.48
CA THR A 80 4.82 5.49 -14.77
C THR A 80 3.73 6.15 -15.62
N HIS A 81 2.67 6.63 -14.96
CA HIS A 81 1.58 7.38 -15.57
C HIS A 81 1.34 8.66 -14.77
N PRO A 82 1.98 9.77 -15.15
CA PRO A 82 1.92 11.02 -14.39
C PRO A 82 0.49 11.52 -14.18
N LYS A 83 0.15 11.81 -12.93
CA LYS A 83 -1.12 12.41 -12.54
C LYS A 83 -0.85 13.74 -11.85
N SER A 84 -1.51 14.80 -12.31
CA SER A 84 -1.31 16.18 -11.80
C SER A 84 -1.59 16.36 -10.30
N HIS A 85 -2.40 15.48 -9.70
CA HIS A 85 -2.73 15.53 -8.28
C HIS A 85 -1.81 14.67 -7.41
N VAL A 86 -0.87 13.92 -8.00
CA VAL A 86 0.09 13.06 -7.31
C VAL A 86 1.47 13.69 -7.38
N LEU A 87 2.08 13.91 -6.23
CA LEU A 87 3.46 14.42 -6.12
C LEU A 87 4.50 13.31 -6.24
N GLY A 88 4.16 12.08 -5.87
CA GLY A 88 5.08 10.96 -5.86
C GLY A 88 4.68 9.88 -4.87
N TYR A 89 5.65 9.04 -4.52
CA TYR A 89 5.47 7.90 -3.64
C TYR A 89 6.57 7.80 -2.60
N HIS A 90 6.20 7.49 -1.36
CA HIS A 90 7.12 6.93 -0.38
C HIS A 90 7.07 5.41 -0.42
N TYR A 91 8.22 4.78 -0.22
CA TYR A 91 8.32 3.32 -0.12
C TYR A 91 8.61 2.90 1.31
N PHE A 92 7.88 1.90 1.78
CA PHE A 92 8.12 1.25 3.06
C PHE A 92 8.33 -0.24 2.85
N GLU A 93 9.50 -0.73 3.25
CA GLU A 93 9.88 -2.14 3.14
C GLU A 93 9.23 -2.99 4.22
N THR A 94 8.74 -4.16 3.83
CA THR A 94 8.14 -5.16 4.70
C THR A 94 8.47 -6.57 4.21
N LYS A 95 7.94 -7.60 4.87
CA LYS A 95 8.03 -8.99 4.44
C LYS A 95 6.65 -9.61 4.26
N ILE A 96 6.45 -10.32 3.15
CA ILE A 96 5.22 -11.06 2.85
C ILE A 96 5.61 -12.48 2.45
N GLY A 97 5.16 -13.48 3.21
CA GLY A 97 5.54 -14.88 2.95
C GLY A 97 7.05 -15.14 3.01
N GLY A 98 7.80 -14.33 3.77
CA GLY A 98 9.26 -14.42 3.89
C GLY A 98 10.05 -13.57 2.89
N GLU A 99 9.41 -13.11 1.81
CA GLU A 99 10.03 -12.32 0.75
C GLU A 99 9.88 -10.81 1.00
N THR A 100 10.85 -10.03 0.52
CA THR A 100 10.80 -8.57 0.61
C THR A 100 9.68 -8.01 -0.26
N ALA A 101 8.91 -7.09 0.31
CA ALA A 101 7.85 -6.37 -0.38
C ALA A 101 7.85 -4.89 0.04
N TYR A 102 7.14 -4.06 -0.70
CA TYR A 102 7.10 -2.62 -0.48
C TYR A 102 5.66 -2.11 -0.48
N PHE A 103 5.29 -1.39 0.56
CA PHE A 103 4.11 -0.54 0.56
C PHE A 103 4.43 0.77 -0.16
N ASN A 104 3.60 1.13 -1.12
CA ASN A 104 3.75 2.35 -1.92
C ASN A 104 2.74 3.37 -1.43
N ILE A 105 3.24 4.45 -0.83
CA ILE A 105 2.43 5.49 -0.19
C ILE A 105 2.38 6.71 -1.10
N GLN A 106 1.25 6.90 -1.77
CA GLN A 106 1.03 8.03 -2.66
C GLN A 106 0.92 9.32 -1.87
N VAL A 107 1.64 10.36 -2.30
CA VAL A 107 1.54 11.72 -1.77
C VAL A 107 0.74 12.58 -2.75
N THR A 108 -0.30 13.25 -2.27
CA THR A 108 -1.07 14.19 -3.10
C THR A 108 -0.53 15.61 -3.03
N VAL A 109 -0.96 16.48 -3.95
CA VAL A 109 -0.64 17.92 -3.92
C VAL A 109 -1.14 18.61 -2.63
N GLN A 110 -2.17 18.07 -1.99
CA GLN A 110 -2.67 18.51 -0.68
C GLN A 110 -1.88 17.93 0.51
N LYS A 111 -0.73 17.28 0.25
CA LYS A 111 0.12 16.62 1.26
C LYS A 111 -0.63 15.55 2.07
N GLN A 112 -1.56 14.85 1.42
CA GLN A 112 -2.21 13.67 1.99
C GLN A 112 -1.48 12.41 1.54
N TYR A 113 -1.39 11.43 2.45
CA TYR A 113 -0.69 10.18 2.23
C TYR A 113 -1.68 9.03 2.17
N PHE A 114 -1.61 8.23 1.12
CA PHE A 114 -2.50 7.09 0.94
C PHE A 114 -1.72 5.83 0.63
N LEU A 115 -2.04 4.72 1.30
CA LEU A 115 -1.60 3.41 0.82
C LEU A 115 -2.20 3.18 -0.57
N TYR A 116 -1.34 3.09 -1.57
CA TYR A 116 -1.73 2.99 -2.97
C TYR A 116 -1.55 1.57 -3.49
N SER A 117 -0.41 0.93 -3.24
CA SER A 117 -0.15 -0.41 -3.77
C SER A 117 0.90 -1.19 -2.97
N ILE A 118 1.07 -2.49 -3.30
CA ILE A 118 2.05 -3.39 -2.69
C ILE A 118 2.84 -4.07 -3.79
N THR A 119 4.15 -3.86 -3.80
CA THR A 119 5.05 -4.30 -4.88
C THR A 119 6.19 -5.18 -4.39
N GLU A 120 6.73 -6.01 -5.28
CA GLU A 120 7.91 -6.86 -5.02
C GLU A 120 9.23 -6.15 -5.37
N LYS A 121 9.14 -5.00 -6.04
CA LYS A 121 10.30 -4.24 -6.52
C LYS A 121 10.06 -2.76 -6.26
N LEU A 122 11.14 -2.07 -5.89
CA LEU A 122 11.14 -0.61 -5.87
C LEU A 122 11.04 -0.11 -7.31
N HIS A 123 10.04 0.73 -7.54
CA HIS A 123 9.99 1.59 -8.71
C HIS A 123 10.50 2.98 -8.31
N TRP A 124 11.70 3.03 -7.75
CA TRP A 124 12.52 4.22 -7.87
C TRP A 124 13.10 4.24 -9.29
N GLU A 125 13.57 5.38 -9.74
CA GLU A 125 14.33 5.51 -10.97
C GLU A 125 15.18 4.27 -11.34
N THR A 126 14.91 3.66 -12.50
CA THR A 126 16.01 3.20 -13.35
C THR A 126 15.88 3.95 -14.67
N PRO A 127 16.27 5.24 -14.73
CA PRO A 127 16.58 5.85 -16.00
C PRO A 127 17.66 4.98 -16.64
N LYS A 128 17.44 4.62 -17.90
CA LYS A 128 18.50 4.14 -18.76
C LYS A 128 19.55 5.23 -18.94
#